data_AF-A0A829HYU2-F1
#
_entry.id   AF-A0A829HYU2-F1
#
_cell.length_a   1.000
_cell.length_b   1.000
_cell.length_c   1.000
_cell.angle_alpha   90.00
_cell.angle_beta   90.00
_cell.angle_gamma   90.00
#
_symmetry.space_group_name_H-M   'P 1'
#
loop_
_entity.id
_entity.type
_entity.pdbx_description
1 polymer ?
#
loop_
_entity_poly.entity_id
_entity_poly.type
_entity_poly.pdbx_seq_one_letter_code
_entity_poly.pdbx_strand_id
1 'polypeptide(L)'
;MDKACIEECPVDCIYEGGRMLYIHPDECVDCGACEPVCPVEAIFYEDDVPDQWTGYIQSNADFFVDLGSPGGAAKVGKTDYDPPSVKELPPMGEGH
;
A
#
# COMPACT_ATOMS: atom_id res chain seq x y z
N MET A 1 4.55 4.82 11.31
CA MET A 1 4.39 4.45 9.89
C MET A 1 5.06 5.53 9.07
N ASP A 2 6.16 5.18 8.41
CA ASP A 2 6.82 6.06 7.45
C ASP A 2 5.94 6.19 6.18
N LYS A 3 6.04 7.33 5.49
CA LYS A 3 5.23 7.66 4.31
C LYS A 3 6.05 8.20 3.13
N ALA A 4 7.39 8.04 3.16
CA ALA A 4 8.28 8.54 2.12
C ALA A 4 7.86 8.07 0.71
N CYS A 5 7.34 6.85 0.58
CA CYS A 5 6.86 6.32 -0.69
C CYS A 5 5.74 7.15 -1.34
N ILE A 6 4.89 7.83 -0.57
CA ILE A 6 3.83 8.70 -1.10
C ILE A 6 4.43 9.89 -1.83
N GLU A 7 5.49 10.49 -1.27
CA GLU A 7 6.13 11.68 -1.83
C GLU A 7 6.82 11.40 -3.18
N GLU A 8 7.26 10.16 -3.39
CA GLU A 8 7.96 9.75 -4.60
C GLU A 8 7.03 9.22 -5.71
N CYS A 9 5.75 8.94 -5.42
CA CYS A 9 4.84 8.38 -6.40
C CYS A 9 4.34 9.46 -7.39
N PRO A 10 4.72 9.43 -8.69
CA PRO A 10 4.40 10.49 -9.64
C PRO A 10 2.91 10.55 -10.02
N VAL A 11 2.16 9.48 -9.75
CA VAL A 11 0.73 9.34 -10.04
C VAL A 11 -0.13 9.34 -8.77
N ASP A 12 0.46 9.58 -7.60
CA ASP A 12 -0.23 9.67 -6.31
C ASP A 12 -1.11 8.43 -6.01
N CYS A 13 -0.64 7.23 -6.37
CA CYS A 13 -1.42 5.99 -6.29
C CYS A 13 -1.18 5.17 -5.02
N ILE A 14 -0.62 5.76 -3.96
CA ILE A 14 -0.33 5.09 -2.69
C ILE A 14 -1.23 5.66 -1.59
N TYR A 15 -2.23 4.88 -1.20
CA TYR A 15 -3.33 5.29 -0.33
C TYR A 15 -3.12 4.85 1.11
N GLU A 16 -3.61 5.64 2.07
CA GLU A 16 -3.44 5.38 3.50
C GLU A 16 -4.67 4.69 4.09
N GLY A 17 -4.47 3.47 4.62
CA GLY A 17 -5.45 2.78 5.44
C GLY A 17 -5.22 2.96 6.95
N GLY A 18 -5.96 2.19 7.74
CA GLY A 18 -5.86 2.14 9.18
C GLY A 18 -4.62 1.38 9.69
N ARG A 19 -4.11 0.42 8.91
CA ARG A 19 -3.01 -0.50 9.30
C ARG A 19 -1.73 -0.30 8.50
N MET A 20 -1.83 -0.01 7.21
CA MET A 20 -0.70 0.16 6.29
C MET A 20 -1.06 1.08 5.10
N LEU A 21 -0.13 1.25 4.16
CA LEU A 21 -0.34 1.93 2.88
C LEU A 21 -0.62 0.89 1.79
N TYR A 22 -1.39 1.27 0.78
CA TYR A 22 -1.83 0.40 -0.32
C TYR A 22 -1.56 1.05 -1.68
N ILE A 23 -0.92 0.32 -2.58
CA ILE A 23 -0.67 0.73 -3.97
C ILE A 23 -1.90 0.35 -4.80
N HIS A 24 -2.51 1.30 -5.50
CA HIS A 24 -3.63 1.01 -6.39
C HIS A 24 -3.12 0.30 -7.66
N PRO A 25 -3.56 -0.95 -7.95
CA PRO A 25 -3.00 -1.74 -9.05
C PRO A 25 -3.27 -1.12 -10.43
N ASP A 26 -4.49 -0.61 -10.66
CA ASP A 26 -4.83 -0.01 -11.96
C ASP A 26 -4.31 1.44 -12.17
N GLU A 27 -3.86 2.11 -11.11
CA GLU A 27 -3.30 3.47 -11.20
C GLU A 27 -1.77 3.45 -11.22
N CYS A 28 -1.16 2.39 -10.69
CA CYS A 28 0.29 2.20 -10.73
C CYS A 28 0.76 2.11 -12.19
N VAL A 29 1.87 2.78 -12.47
CA VAL A 29 2.50 2.84 -13.81
C VAL A 29 3.92 2.28 -13.81
N ASP A 30 4.25 1.45 -12.82
CA ASP A 30 5.53 0.75 -12.68
C ASP A 30 6.77 1.67 -12.75
N CYS A 31 6.66 2.86 -12.15
CA CYS A 31 7.76 3.83 -12.16
C CYS A 31 8.93 3.46 -11.24
N GLY A 32 8.68 2.62 -10.21
CA GLY A 32 9.69 2.14 -9.26
C GLY A 32 10.23 3.15 -8.24
N ALA A 33 9.81 4.42 -8.26
CA ALA A 33 10.38 5.46 -7.40
C ALA A 33 10.10 5.25 -5.89
N CYS A 34 9.02 4.55 -5.55
CA CYS A 34 8.60 4.31 -4.18
C CYS A 34 9.36 3.17 -3.47
N GLU A 35 9.91 2.20 -4.21
CA GLU A 35 10.64 1.05 -3.66
C GLU A 35 11.91 1.45 -2.88
N PRO A 36 12.86 2.22 -3.45
CA PRO A 36 14.15 2.45 -2.82
C PRO A 36 14.09 3.38 -1.61
N VAL A 37 12.96 4.06 -1.39
CA VAL A 37 12.77 5.00 -0.28
C VAL A 37 12.08 4.37 0.93
N CYS A 38 11.58 3.13 0.84
CA CYS A 38 10.93 2.48 1.96
C CYS A 38 11.96 2.03 2.99
N PRO A 39 12.00 2.58 4.22
CA PRO A 39 13.04 2.29 5.20
C PRO A 39 12.98 0.87 5.78
N VAL A 40 11.88 0.15 5.51
CA VAL A 40 11.63 -1.21 5.98
C VAL A 40 11.44 -2.20 4.83
N GLU A 41 11.80 -1.80 3.60
CA GLU A 41 11.81 -2.68 2.41
C GLU A 41 10.47 -3.41 2.18
N ALA A 42 9.35 -2.67 2.30
CA ALA A 42 8.00 -3.24 2.23
C ALA A 42 7.36 -3.21 0.82
N ILE A 43 8.02 -2.58 -0.16
CA ILE A 43 7.48 -2.39 -1.51
C ILE A 43 8.28 -3.30 -2.46
N PHE A 44 7.56 -4.06 -3.27
CA PHE A 44 8.11 -4.97 -4.27
C PHE A 44 7.36 -4.78 -5.59
N TYR A 45 7.99 -5.08 -6.71
CA TYR A 45 7.25 -5.40 -7.93
C TYR A 45 6.45 -6.67 -7.72
N GLU A 46 5.30 -6.82 -8.40
CA GLU A 46 4.39 -7.96 -8.20
C GLU A 46 5.10 -9.32 -8.33
N ASP A 47 5.96 -9.45 -9.35
CA ASP A 47 6.74 -10.66 -9.63
C ASP A 47 7.86 -10.93 -8.60
N ASP A 48 8.24 -9.92 -7.80
CA ASP A 48 9.32 -9.98 -6.82
C ASP A 48 8.81 -10.13 -5.37
N VAL A 49 7.49 -10.20 -5.16
CA VAL A 49 6.89 -10.39 -3.84
C VAL A 49 7.33 -11.74 -3.27
N PRO A 50 7.95 -11.79 -2.07
CA PRO A 50 8.31 -13.05 -1.44
C PRO A 50 7.11 -13.98 -1.23
N ASP A 51 7.29 -15.29 -1.41
CA ASP A 51 6.22 -16.30 -1.33
C ASP A 51 5.31 -16.14 -0.10
N GLN A 52 5.91 -15.86 1.07
CA GLN A 52 5.19 -15.68 2.33
C GLN A 52 4.27 -14.44 2.37
N TRP A 53 4.43 -13.50 1.44
CA TRP A 53 3.73 -12.21 1.39
C TRP A 53 2.88 -12.04 0.13
N THR A 54 2.78 -13.06 -0.72
CA THR A 54 1.96 -13.05 -1.95
C THR A 54 0.50 -12.63 -1.71
N GLY A 55 -0.07 -12.92 -0.53
CA GLY A 55 -1.42 -12.47 -0.14
C GLY A 55 -1.59 -10.95 -0.05
N TYR A 56 -0.50 -10.18 0.05
CA TYR A 56 -0.56 -8.72 0.05
C TYR A 56 -0.83 -8.14 -1.33
N ILE A 57 -0.56 -8.86 -2.43
CA ILE A 57 -0.94 -8.42 -3.78
C ILE A 57 -2.47 -8.23 -3.84
N GLN A 58 -3.21 -9.26 -3.44
CA GLN A 58 -4.67 -9.18 -3.37
C GLN A 58 -5.13 -8.16 -2.33
N SER A 59 -4.44 -8.04 -1.19
CA SER A 59 -4.81 -7.05 -0.16
C SER A 59 -4.65 -5.60 -0.64
N ASN A 60 -3.70 -5.33 -1.54
CA ASN A 60 -3.60 -4.03 -2.21
C ASN A 60 -4.81 -3.76 -3.10
N ALA A 61 -5.23 -4.73 -3.91
CA ALA A 61 -6.43 -4.59 -4.74
C ALA A 61 -7.72 -4.46 -3.90
N ASP A 62 -7.88 -5.29 -2.87
CA ASP A 62 -9.09 -5.38 -2.05
C ASP A 62 -9.38 -4.08 -1.29
N PHE A 63 -8.35 -3.30 -0.95
CA PHE A 63 -8.50 -1.97 -0.34
C PHE A 63 -9.39 -1.03 -1.19
N PHE A 64 -9.40 -1.22 -2.51
CA PHE A 64 -10.10 -0.35 -3.45
C PHE A 64 -11.48 -0.84 -3.87
N VAL A 65 -11.98 -1.96 -3.31
CA VAL A 65 -13.30 -2.51 -3.69
C VAL A 65 -14.43 -1.50 -3.48
N ASP A 66 -14.42 -0.76 -2.37
CA ASP A 66 -15.43 0.26 -2.07
C ASP A 66 -15.02 1.66 -2.56
N LEU A 67 -13.72 1.93 -2.65
CA LEU A 67 -13.17 3.23 -3.01
C LEU A 67 -13.11 3.46 -4.53
N GLY A 68 -13.02 2.40 -5.33
CA GLY A 68 -12.77 2.44 -6.77
C GLY A 68 -11.38 2.99 -7.09
N SER A 69 -11.27 3.74 -8.20
CA SER A 69 -10.05 4.42 -8.66
C SER A 69 -10.20 5.95 -8.56
N PRO A 70 -9.78 6.57 -7.44
CA PRO A 70 -9.91 8.01 -7.20
C PRO A 70 -8.97 8.89 -8.05
N GLY A 71 -7.90 8.32 -8.59
CA GLY A 71 -6.88 9.05 -9.33
C GLY A 71 -6.13 10.08 -8.45
N GLY A 72 -5.73 9.67 -7.26
CA GLY A 72 -4.85 10.44 -6.36
C GLY A 72 -5.22 10.31 -4.88
N ALA A 73 -4.32 9.74 -4.08
CA ALA A 73 -4.43 9.54 -2.64
C ALA A 73 -4.56 10.84 -1.86
N ALA A 74 -3.93 11.94 -2.29
CA ALA A 74 -3.99 13.23 -1.60
C ALA A 74 -5.42 13.79 -1.48
N LYS A 75 -6.32 13.43 -2.42
CA LYS A 75 -7.73 13.85 -2.41
C LYS A 75 -8.59 13.04 -1.44
N VAL A 76 -8.19 11.80 -1.18
CA VAL A 76 -8.92 10.84 -0.34
C VAL A 76 -8.51 10.97 1.12
N GLY A 77 -7.20 11.12 1.37
CA GLY A 77 -6.63 11.08 2.71
C GLY A 77 -6.72 9.68 3.33
N LYS A 78 -6.60 9.62 4.65
CA LYS A 78 -6.67 8.37 5.42
C LYS A 78 -8.09 7.81 5.45
N THR A 79 -8.22 6.50 5.24
CA THR A 79 -9.49 5.76 5.33
C THR A 79 -9.36 4.51 6.21
N ASP A 80 -10.48 3.83 6.45
CA ASP A 80 -10.54 2.55 7.18
C ASP A 80 -10.91 1.37 6.25
N TYR A 81 -10.54 1.46 4.96
CA TYR A 81 -10.83 0.45 3.94
C TYR A 81 -9.88 -0.76 3.96
N ASP A 82 -9.04 -0.93 4.98
CA ASP A 82 -8.16 -2.10 5.08
C ASP A 82 -8.94 -3.40 4.88
N PRO A 83 -8.48 -4.33 4.03
CA PRO A 83 -9.18 -5.60 3.82
C PRO A 83 -9.19 -6.44 5.09
N PRO A 84 -10.13 -7.40 5.24
CA PRO A 84 -10.21 -8.26 6.42
C PRO A 84 -8.90 -8.97 6.74
N SER A 85 -8.17 -9.44 5.72
CA SER A 85 -6.85 -10.08 5.85
C SER A 85 -5.83 -9.24 6.61
N VAL A 86 -5.90 -7.91 6.50
CA VAL A 86 -4.99 -6.97 7.17
C VAL A 86 -5.59 -6.47 8.49
N LYS A 87 -6.91 -6.24 8.57
CA LYS A 87 -7.59 -5.84 9.81
C LYS A 87 -7.40 -6.84 10.94
N GLU A 88 -7.41 -8.13 10.61
CA GLU A 88 -7.33 -9.23 11.57
C GLU A 88 -5.91 -9.57 12.02
N LEU A 89 -4.88 -8.99 11.39
CA LEU A 89 -3.49 -9.21 11.80
C LEU A 89 -3.29 -8.76 13.26
N PRO A 90 -2.56 -9.54 14.08
CA PRO A 90 -2.21 -9.12 15.43
C PRO A 90 -1.44 -7.79 15.38
N PRO A 91 -1.46 -6.99 16.45
CA PRO A 91 -0.63 -5.81 16.55
C PRO A 91 0.84 -6.17 16.28
N MET A 92 1.44 -5.54 15.29
CA MET A 92 2.85 -5.72 14.94
C MET A 92 3.64 -4.54 15.51
N GLY A 93 4.58 -4.83 16.42
CA GLY A 93 5.55 -3.87 16.93
C GLY A 93 5.02 -2.83 17.95
N GLU A 94 4.96 -3.22 19.22
CA GLU A 94 5.44 -2.36 20.32
C GLU A 94 6.86 -2.85 20.66
N GLY A 95 7.89 -2.30 20.01
CA GLY A 95 9.25 -2.70 20.34
C GLY A 95 10.25 -2.52 19.22
N HIS A 96 10.52 -1.27 18.86
CA HIS A 96 11.86 -0.77 18.54
C HIS A 96 11.91 0.69 18.98
#